data_AF-A0A6A3AU67-F1
#
_entry.id   AF-A0A6A3AU67-F1
#
_cell.length_a   1.000
_cell.length_b   1.000
_cell.length_c   1.000
_cell.angle_alpha   90.00
_cell.angle_beta   90.00
_cell.angle_gamma   90.00
#
_symmetry.space_group_name_H-M   'P 1'
#
loop_
_entity.id
_entity.type
_entity.pdbx_description
1 polymer ?
#
loop_
_entity_poly.entity_id
_entity_poly.type
_entity_poly.pdbx_seq_one_letter_code
_entity_poly.pdbx_strand_id
1 'polypeptide(L)'
;MAYDRLQPSQPGGSTQQQNHEEHKARSNKRKIVILSVIAVTMIIVSAVCAGLVIGLRDGGADSIGTQVRRKPTQAISKTCSKTRFPTLCVNSLLEFPGSLTANEQDLVHISFNMTLQHFSKALYTTTSISNVQMDPRVRSAYDDCLELLEDSVDSLSRSLSSVIPSQEGGSTQDVMTWLSAALTYHDTCTEGFEGVSGTVRDQVTDKLKDLSELVSNCLSIFAASGGDDFAGVPIQNRRLLSSDDDLSGESIDEENFPKWLGRKERELLSTPASAIQADVIVSKDGKGTVKTISEAIKKAPEHSNRRFIIYVMAGR
;
A
#
# COMPACT_ATOMS: atom_id res chain seq x y z
N MET A 1 -86.13 90.06 24.90
CA MET A 1 -86.48 88.63 25.02
C MET A 1 -86.18 87.96 23.71
N ALA A 2 -85.63 86.75 23.81
CA ALA A 2 -85.17 85.87 22.76
C ALA A 2 -86.20 85.63 21.64
N TYR A 3 -85.75 85.42 20.40
CA TYR A 3 -85.30 84.15 19.81
C TYR A 3 -85.12 84.39 18.31
N ASP A 4 -83.93 84.07 17.80
CA ASP A 4 -83.48 84.51 16.48
C ASP A 4 -83.92 83.59 15.34
N ARG A 5 -84.13 84.24 14.19
CA ARG A 5 -84.74 83.75 12.96
C ARG A 5 -83.78 82.93 12.08
N LEU A 6 -84.39 81.94 11.42
CA LEU A 6 -84.33 81.61 9.99
C LEU A 6 -83.18 82.21 9.15
N GLN A 7 -82.40 81.39 8.45
CA GLN A 7 -82.66 81.06 7.02
C GLN A 7 -81.61 80.09 6.42
N PRO A 8 -81.95 79.45 5.28
CA PRO A 8 -81.17 78.40 4.62
C PRO A 8 -80.50 78.87 3.31
N SER A 9 -79.54 78.07 2.80
CA SER A 9 -79.30 77.80 1.37
C SER A 9 -78.09 76.85 1.15
N GLN A 10 -78.22 75.91 0.22
CA GLN A 10 -77.18 75.02 -0.38
C GLN A 10 -76.10 75.83 -1.17
N PRO A 11 -75.10 75.27 -1.93
CA PRO A 11 -74.78 73.87 -2.32
C PRO A 11 -73.28 73.47 -2.41
N GLY A 12 -73.03 72.16 -2.60
CA GLY A 12 -72.03 71.62 -3.55
C GLY A 12 -70.53 71.59 -3.18
N GLY A 13 -69.82 70.57 -3.68
CA GLY A 13 -68.38 70.68 -3.96
C GLY A 13 -67.51 69.48 -3.59
N SER A 14 -67.31 68.60 -4.56
CA SER A 14 -66.35 67.50 -4.64
C SER A 14 -64.87 67.89 -4.38
N THR A 15 -64.16 67.16 -3.51
CA THR A 15 -62.69 66.95 -3.63
C THR A 15 -62.25 65.68 -2.86
N GLN A 16 -62.62 64.50 -3.37
CA GLN A 16 -62.27 63.19 -2.79
C GLN A 16 -61.42 62.34 -3.76
N GLN A 17 -60.49 62.94 -4.50
CA GLN A 17 -59.70 62.20 -5.50
C GLN A 17 -58.34 62.81 -5.90
N GLN A 18 -57.58 63.40 -4.95
CA GLN A 18 -56.18 63.78 -5.19
C GLN A 18 -55.20 63.26 -4.13
N ASN A 19 -55.63 63.10 -2.87
CA ASN A 19 -54.71 62.70 -1.80
C ASN A 19 -54.40 61.18 -1.73
N HIS A 20 -55.21 60.32 -2.35
CA HIS A 20 -55.01 58.87 -2.25
C HIS A 20 -54.02 58.31 -3.31
N GLU A 21 -53.88 58.97 -4.46
CA GLU A 21 -52.93 58.58 -5.52
C GLU A 21 -51.49 59.03 -5.20
N GLU A 22 -51.29 60.22 -4.60
CA GLU A 22 -49.95 60.68 -4.20
C GLU A 22 -49.33 59.80 -3.09
N HIS A 23 -50.12 59.37 -2.10
CA HIS A 23 -49.62 58.49 -1.04
C HIS A 23 -49.24 57.09 -1.57
N LYS A 24 -50.00 56.55 -2.52
CA LYS A 24 -49.73 55.24 -3.15
C LYS A 24 -48.51 55.32 -4.09
N ALA A 25 -48.37 56.39 -4.86
CA ALA A 25 -47.21 56.64 -5.71
C ALA A 25 -45.93 56.85 -4.89
N ARG A 26 -46.00 57.57 -3.76
CA ARG A 26 -44.85 57.78 -2.86
C ARG A 26 -44.45 56.49 -2.13
N SER A 27 -45.41 55.65 -1.75
CA SER A 27 -45.16 54.33 -1.16
C SER A 27 -44.52 53.36 -2.17
N ASN A 28 -45.01 53.32 -3.40
CA ASN A 28 -44.45 52.48 -4.45
C ASN A 28 -43.05 52.95 -4.89
N LYS A 29 -42.81 54.27 -4.96
CA LYS A 29 -41.45 54.82 -5.18
C LYS A 29 -40.49 54.44 -4.05
N ARG A 30 -40.92 54.50 -2.78
CA ARG A 30 -40.12 54.04 -1.64
C ARG A 30 -39.85 52.53 -1.70
N LYS A 31 -40.84 51.71 -2.09
CA LYS A 31 -40.66 50.26 -2.28
C LYS A 31 -39.70 49.95 -3.42
N ILE A 32 -39.76 50.68 -4.54
CA ILE A 32 -38.83 50.52 -5.67
C ILE A 32 -37.41 50.93 -5.26
N VAL A 33 -37.25 52.01 -4.50
CA VAL A 33 -35.94 52.43 -3.96
C VAL A 33 -35.39 51.41 -2.97
N ILE A 34 -36.23 50.84 -2.09
CA ILE A 34 -35.82 49.79 -1.15
C ILE A 34 -35.43 48.50 -1.92
N LEU A 35 -36.21 48.09 -2.92
CA LEU A 35 -35.89 46.92 -3.76
C LEU A 35 -34.61 47.14 -4.58
N SER A 36 -34.37 48.34 -5.11
CA SER A 36 -33.12 48.65 -5.81
C SER A 36 -31.92 48.64 -4.88
N VAL A 37 -32.06 49.16 -3.64
CA VAL A 37 -30.99 49.11 -2.65
C VAL A 37 -30.70 47.67 -2.23
N ILE A 38 -31.73 46.85 -2.00
CA ILE A 38 -31.56 45.42 -1.66
C ILE A 38 -30.85 44.68 -2.81
N ALA A 39 -31.26 44.89 -4.06
CA ALA A 39 -30.63 44.28 -5.22
C ALA A 39 -29.15 44.66 -5.34
N VAL A 40 -28.82 45.96 -5.16
CA VAL A 40 -27.42 46.43 -5.17
C VAL A 40 -26.62 45.83 -4.02
N THR A 41 -27.19 45.72 -2.82
CA THR A 41 -26.49 45.06 -1.69
C THR A 41 -26.24 43.57 -1.94
N MET A 42 -27.18 42.86 -2.56
CA MET A 42 -27.01 41.43 -2.89
C MET A 42 -25.93 41.23 -3.95
N ILE A 43 -25.84 42.13 -4.94
CA ILE A 43 -24.77 42.10 -5.94
C ILE A 43 -23.41 42.32 -5.28
N ILE A 44 -23.29 43.32 -4.39
CA ILE A 44 -22.03 43.59 -3.67
C ILE A 44 -21.64 42.39 -2.78
N VAL A 45 -22.58 41.82 -2.03
CA VAL A 45 -22.32 40.61 -1.20
C VAL A 45 -21.88 39.44 -2.08
N SER A 46 -22.52 39.21 -3.23
CA SER A 46 -22.13 38.13 -4.15
C SER A 46 -20.72 38.31 -4.73
N ALA A 47 -20.31 39.55 -5.04
CA ALA A 47 -18.98 39.86 -5.53
C ALA A 47 -17.91 39.71 -4.44
N VAL A 48 -18.22 40.08 -3.20
CA VAL A 48 -17.35 39.85 -2.03
C VAL A 48 -17.24 38.35 -1.73
N CYS A 49 -18.33 37.59 -1.79
CA CYS A 49 -18.30 36.14 -1.62
C CYS A 49 -17.52 35.44 -2.75
N ALA A 50 -17.70 35.86 -4.01
CA ALA A 50 -16.92 35.34 -5.13
C ALA A 50 -15.43 35.70 -4.99
N GLY A 51 -15.11 36.93 -4.57
CA GLY A 51 -13.74 37.36 -4.27
C GLY A 51 -13.11 36.61 -3.10
N LEU A 52 -13.86 36.31 -2.05
CA LEU A 52 -13.42 35.45 -0.93
C LEU A 52 -13.25 34.00 -1.37
N VAL A 53 -14.15 33.45 -2.20
CA VAL A 53 -14.02 32.08 -2.71
C VAL A 53 -12.86 31.97 -3.69
N ILE A 54 -12.60 32.98 -4.52
CA ILE A 54 -11.42 33.02 -5.39
C ILE A 54 -10.16 33.22 -4.54
N GLY A 55 -10.17 34.10 -3.53
CA GLY A 55 -9.05 34.30 -2.60
C GLY A 55 -8.77 33.09 -1.69
N LEU A 56 -9.78 32.27 -1.37
CA LEU A 56 -9.64 31.00 -0.65
C LEU A 56 -9.32 29.82 -1.57
N ARG A 57 -9.57 29.93 -2.88
CA ARG A 57 -9.17 28.93 -3.89
C ARG A 57 -7.76 29.19 -4.43
N ASP A 58 -7.31 30.44 -4.44
CA ASP A 58 -5.93 30.85 -4.72
C ASP A 58 -5.06 30.85 -3.45
N GLY A 59 -5.71 30.77 -2.28
CA GLY A 59 -5.16 30.18 -1.06
C GLY A 59 -5.21 28.65 -1.11
N GLY A 60 -4.83 28.07 -2.25
CA GLY A 60 -4.36 26.70 -2.27
C GLY A 60 -3.30 26.59 -1.19
N ALA A 61 -3.45 25.60 -0.31
CA ALA A 61 -2.46 25.28 0.67
C ALA A 61 -1.16 24.93 -0.06
N ASP A 62 -0.36 25.96 -0.36
CA ASP A 62 1.07 25.87 -0.17
C ASP A 62 1.23 25.51 1.29
N SER A 63 1.22 24.20 1.53
CA SER A 63 2.03 23.65 2.59
C SER A 63 3.43 24.23 2.36
N ILE A 64 3.71 25.35 3.02
CA ILE A 64 5.02 25.58 3.62
C ILE A 64 5.15 24.48 4.70
N GLY A 65 5.14 23.22 4.27
CA GLY A 65 6.12 22.30 4.78
C GLY A 65 7.42 22.95 4.37
N THR A 66 8.02 23.68 5.31
CA THR A 66 9.45 23.50 5.52
C THR A 66 9.66 21.99 5.59
N GLN A 67 9.84 21.34 4.44
CA GLN A 67 10.66 20.16 4.30
C GLN A 67 12.03 20.65 4.75
N VAL A 68 12.20 20.74 6.08
CA VAL A 68 13.51 20.78 6.69
C VAL A 68 14.13 19.54 6.11
N ARG A 69 14.98 19.71 5.10
CA ARG A 69 15.66 18.61 4.43
C ARG A 69 16.54 18.00 5.49
N ARG A 70 15.98 17.03 6.22
CA ARG A 70 16.60 16.42 7.37
C ARG A 70 17.85 15.74 6.83
N LYS A 71 19.00 16.10 7.37
CA LYS A 71 20.25 15.45 6.95
C LYS A 71 20.21 14.01 7.46
N PRO A 72 20.57 13.01 6.63
CA PRO A 72 20.65 11.64 7.09
C PRO A 72 21.69 11.53 8.20
N THR A 73 21.42 10.67 9.18
CA THR A 73 22.40 10.34 10.21
C THR A 73 23.54 9.51 9.61
N GLN A 74 24.64 9.38 10.34
CA GLN A 74 25.74 8.51 9.93
C GLN A 74 25.28 7.05 9.81
N ALA A 75 24.41 6.59 10.71
CA ALA A 75 23.82 5.25 10.67
C ALA A 75 23.00 5.05 9.39
N ILE A 76 22.06 5.97 9.07
CA ILE A 76 21.27 5.91 7.83
C ILE A 76 22.18 5.91 6.59
N SER A 77 23.18 6.80 6.56
CA SER A 77 24.08 6.90 5.41
C SER A 77 24.89 5.62 5.19
N LYS A 78 25.38 5.00 6.27
CA LYS A 78 26.15 3.75 6.22
C LYS A 78 25.29 2.53 5.90
N THR A 79 24.04 2.50 6.38
CA THR A 79 23.08 1.44 6.05
C THR A 79 22.69 1.51 4.58
N CYS A 80 22.28 2.70 4.10
CA CYS A 80 21.83 2.87 2.72
C CYS A 80 22.95 2.79 1.68
N SER A 81 24.21 3.05 2.04
CA SER A 81 25.33 2.91 1.09
C SER A 81 25.58 1.47 0.64
N LYS A 82 25.03 0.48 1.35
CA LYS A 82 25.12 -0.94 0.99
C LYS A 82 23.97 -1.41 0.09
N THR A 83 23.03 -0.53 -0.25
CA THR A 83 21.80 -0.88 -0.97
C THR A 83 21.90 -0.58 -2.47
N ARG A 84 21.04 -1.23 -3.27
CA ARG A 84 20.98 -1.01 -4.71
C ARG A 84 20.35 0.34 -5.07
N PHE A 85 19.45 0.87 -4.24
CA PHE A 85 18.77 2.15 -4.44
C PHE A 85 19.00 3.09 -3.25
N PRO A 86 20.22 3.67 -3.08
CA PRO A 86 20.58 4.44 -1.90
C PRO A 86 19.74 5.69 -1.68
N THR A 87 19.34 6.38 -2.75
CA THR A 87 18.53 7.59 -2.66
C THR A 87 17.13 7.29 -2.11
N LEU A 88 16.49 6.23 -2.64
CA LEU A 88 15.20 5.77 -2.13
C LEU A 88 15.33 5.33 -0.67
N CYS A 89 16.34 4.52 -0.35
CA CYS A 89 16.61 4.07 1.02
C CYS A 89 16.71 5.26 2.01
N VAL A 90 17.51 6.28 1.68
CA VAL A 90 17.70 7.44 2.55
C VAL A 90 16.39 8.21 2.72
N ASN A 91 15.68 8.47 1.62
CA ASN A 91 14.43 9.22 1.67
C ASN A 91 13.36 8.48 2.50
N SER A 92 13.16 7.19 2.24
CA SER A 92 12.21 6.35 2.98
C SER A 92 12.53 6.26 4.46
N LEU A 93 13.82 6.13 4.83
CA LEU A 93 14.21 6.11 6.25
C LEU A 93 14.02 7.48 6.91
N LEU A 94 14.34 8.60 6.24
CA LEU A 94 14.16 9.95 6.79
C LEU A 94 12.69 10.31 7.08
N GLU A 95 11.76 9.72 6.33
CA GLU A 95 10.32 9.86 6.51
C GLU A 95 9.75 8.97 7.62
N PHE A 96 10.44 7.86 7.94
CA PHE A 96 9.98 6.92 8.94
C PHE A 96 10.18 7.45 10.39
N PRO A 97 9.12 7.49 11.23
CA PRO A 97 9.22 7.95 12.61
C PRO A 97 10.22 7.13 13.44
N GLY A 98 11.12 7.80 14.16
CA GLY A 98 12.11 7.15 15.04
C GLY A 98 13.41 6.70 14.36
N SER A 99 13.52 6.80 13.03
CA SER A 99 14.74 6.41 12.28
C SER A 99 15.96 7.27 12.59
N LEU A 100 15.76 8.55 12.92
CA LEU A 100 16.85 9.50 13.19
C LEU A 100 17.59 9.21 14.50
N THR A 101 16.98 8.46 15.40
CA THR A 101 17.58 8.05 16.68
C THR A 101 18.00 6.58 16.68
N ALA A 102 17.72 5.85 15.59
CA ALA A 102 17.97 4.42 15.45
C ALA A 102 19.46 4.12 15.19
N ASN A 103 19.95 3.02 15.76
CA ASN A 103 21.26 2.47 15.43
C ASN A 103 21.18 1.57 14.17
N GLU A 104 22.32 1.06 13.67
CA GLU A 104 22.35 0.22 12.46
C GLU A 104 21.48 -1.05 12.56
N GLN A 105 21.36 -1.66 13.75
CA GLN A 105 20.55 -2.85 13.98
C GLN A 105 19.05 -2.52 13.97
N ASP A 106 18.66 -1.44 14.64
CA ASP A 106 17.29 -0.94 14.64
C ASP A 106 16.84 -0.55 13.22
N LEU A 107 17.75 -0.03 12.40
CA LEU A 107 17.49 0.30 11.00
C LEU A 107 17.15 -0.92 10.15
N VAL A 108 17.61 -2.13 10.51
CA VAL A 108 17.17 -3.37 9.86
C VAL A 108 15.68 -3.57 10.09
N HIS A 109 15.23 -3.57 11.35
CA HIS A 109 13.81 -3.71 11.70
C HIS A 109 12.94 -2.61 11.10
N ILE A 110 13.42 -1.37 11.13
CA ILE A 110 12.73 -0.23 10.52
C ILE A 110 12.60 -0.44 9.01
N SER A 111 13.62 -0.95 8.33
CA SER A 111 13.56 -1.26 6.90
C SER A 111 12.45 -2.27 6.56
N PHE A 112 12.33 -3.34 7.36
CA PHE A 112 11.24 -4.32 7.18
C PHE A 112 9.87 -3.69 7.40
N ASN A 113 9.69 -2.97 8.50
CA ASN A 113 8.41 -2.35 8.85
C ASN A 113 7.98 -1.30 7.79
N MET A 114 8.91 -0.44 7.37
CA MET A 114 8.68 0.52 6.30
C MET A 114 8.27 -0.19 5.00
N THR A 115 9.01 -1.21 4.58
CA THR A 115 8.68 -1.99 3.37
C THR A 115 7.29 -2.62 3.48
N LEU A 116 6.97 -3.25 4.60
CA LEU A 116 5.66 -3.85 4.87
C LEU A 116 4.53 -2.81 4.82
N GLN A 117 4.73 -1.60 5.34
CA GLN A 117 3.76 -0.52 5.28
C GLN A 117 3.49 -0.05 3.83
N HIS A 118 4.54 0.06 3.02
CA HIS A 118 4.41 0.40 1.60
C HIS A 118 3.63 -0.67 0.83
N PHE A 119 3.93 -1.96 1.05
CA PHE A 119 3.17 -3.06 0.43
C PHE A 119 1.71 -3.10 0.90
N SER A 120 1.46 -2.94 2.20
CA SER A 120 0.10 -2.91 2.75
C SER A 120 -0.73 -1.75 2.16
N LYS A 121 -0.10 -0.57 1.99
CA LYS A 121 -0.73 0.57 1.33
C LYS A 121 -1.00 0.29 -0.15
N ALA A 122 -0.04 -0.30 -0.86
CA ALA A 122 -0.19 -0.65 -2.25
C ALA A 122 -1.32 -1.67 -2.47
N LEU A 123 -1.39 -2.71 -1.63
CA LEU A 123 -2.50 -3.67 -1.62
C LEU A 123 -3.84 -2.94 -1.41
N TYR A 124 -3.97 -2.20 -0.31
CA TYR A 124 -5.21 -1.47 0.01
C TYR A 124 -5.66 -0.53 -1.13
N THR A 125 -4.73 0.27 -1.66
CA THR A 125 -5.05 1.20 -2.74
C THR A 125 -5.35 0.45 -4.04
N THR A 126 -4.74 -0.70 -4.31
CA THR A 126 -5.03 -1.51 -5.50
C THR A 126 -6.40 -2.17 -5.40
N THR A 127 -6.79 -2.70 -4.23
CA THR A 127 -8.13 -3.24 -3.99
C THR A 127 -9.23 -2.20 -4.20
N SER A 128 -8.94 -0.90 -3.99
CA SER A 128 -9.95 0.16 -4.13
C SER A 128 -10.50 0.34 -5.56
N ILE A 129 -9.82 -0.20 -6.58
CA ILE A 129 -10.28 -0.16 -7.99
C ILE A 129 -10.93 -1.47 -8.46
N SER A 130 -11.19 -2.41 -7.54
CA SER A 130 -11.80 -3.72 -7.82
C SER A 130 -13.12 -3.61 -8.60
N ASN A 131 -13.93 -2.60 -8.31
CA ASN A 131 -15.25 -2.39 -8.91
C ASN A 131 -15.22 -1.67 -10.28
N VAL A 132 -14.04 -1.28 -10.78
CA VAL A 132 -13.93 -0.68 -12.12
C VAL A 132 -14.26 -1.72 -13.18
N GLN A 133 -15.00 -1.36 -14.21
CA GLN A 133 -15.26 -2.28 -15.32
C GLN A 133 -13.95 -2.60 -16.07
N MET A 134 -13.67 -3.90 -16.26
CA MET A 134 -12.44 -4.39 -16.90
C MET A 134 -12.78 -5.46 -17.92
N ASP A 135 -12.04 -5.50 -19.03
CA ASP A 135 -12.06 -6.65 -19.92
C ASP A 135 -11.54 -7.91 -19.20
N PRO A 136 -11.96 -9.11 -19.61
CA PRO A 136 -11.58 -10.35 -18.93
C PRO A 136 -10.07 -10.54 -18.73
N ARG A 137 -9.26 -10.13 -19.72
CA ARG A 137 -7.80 -10.21 -19.64
C ARG A 137 -7.22 -9.25 -18.59
N VAL A 138 -7.72 -8.01 -18.53
CA VAL A 138 -7.32 -7.03 -17.52
C VAL A 138 -7.75 -7.49 -16.14
N ARG A 139 -8.95 -8.10 -16.03
CA ARG A 139 -9.47 -8.63 -14.78
C ARG A 139 -8.59 -9.74 -14.22
N SER A 140 -8.21 -10.71 -15.04
CA SER A 140 -7.30 -11.80 -14.63
C SER A 140 -5.99 -11.24 -14.09
N ALA A 141 -5.32 -10.37 -14.86
CA ALA A 141 -4.05 -9.77 -14.44
C ALA A 141 -4.17 -8.94 -13.14
N TYR A 142 -5.31 -8.29 -12.95
CA TYR A 142 -5.61 -7.55 -11.72
C TYR A 142 -5.81 -8.45 -10.52
N ASP A 143 -6.59 -9.52 -10.66
CA ASP A 143 -6.85 -10.47 -9.57
C ASP A 143 -5.55 -11.23 -9.21
N ASP A 144 -4.77 -11.67 -10.21
CA ASP A 144 -3.44 -12.28 -10.02
C ASP A 144 -2.50 -11.32 -9.27
N CYS A 145 -2.50 -10.03 -9.63
CA CYS A 145 -1.68 -9.05 -8.94
C CYS A 145 -2.11 -8.83 -7.48
N LEU A 146 -3.41 -8.86 -7.18
CA LEU A 146 -3.88 -8.75 -5.79
C LEU A 146 -3.39 -9.92 -4.93
N GLU A 147 -3.49 -11.15 -5.45
CA GLU A 147 -2.98 -12.36 -4.78
C GLU A 147 -1.47 -12.23 -4.51
N LEU A 148 -0.69 -11.84 -5.53
CA LEU A 148 0.76 -11.63 -5.40
C LEU A 148 1.13 -10.55 -4.37
N LEU A 149 0.33 -9.47 -4.26
CA LEU A 149 0.54 -8.44 -3.25
C LEU A 149 0.22 -8.93 -1.84
N GLU A 150 -0.83 -9.74 -1.68
CA GLU A 150 -1.17 -10.39 -0.42
C GLU A 150 -0.05 -11.34 0.03
N ASP A 151 0.47 -12.16 -0.88
CA ASP A 151 1.61 -13.06 -0.64
C ASP A 151 2.89 -12.30 -0.28
N SER A 152 3.15 -11.16 -0.93
CA SER A 152 4.27 -10.28 -0.57
C SER A 152 4.12 -9.74 0.86
N VAL A 153 2.91 -9.32 1.25
CA VAL A 153 2.62 -8.81 2.61
C VAL A 153 2.83 -9.90 3.66
N ASP A 154 2.35 -11.12 3.42
CA ASP A 154 2.58 -12.27 4.31
C ASP A 154 4.08 -12.61 4.43
N SER A 155 4.79 -12.69 3.30
CA SER A 155 6.24 -12.94 3.26
C SER A 155 7.04 -11.88 4.03
N LEU A 156 6.70 -10.60 3.86
CA LEU A 156 7.32 -9.48 4.58
C LEU A 156 7.00 -9.51 6.07
N SER A 157 5.77 -9.85 6.45
CA SER A 157 5.33 -9.99 7.84
C SER A 157 6.09 -11.12 8.56
N ARG A 158 6.20 -12.29 7.93
CA ARG A 158 6.99 -13.42 8.45
C ARG A 158 8.45 -13.04 8.61
N SER A 159 9.02 -12.39 7.59
CA SER A 159 10.39 -11.90 7.64
C SER A 159 10.61 -10.99 8.84
N LEU A 160 9.73 -9.99 9.05
CA LEU A 160 9.82 -9.08 10.19
C LEU A 160 9.73 -9.83 11.53
N SER A 161 8.85 -10.83 11.63
CA SER A 161 8.69 -11.63 12.85
C SER A 161 9.92 -12.48 13.20
N SER A 162 10.66 -12.96 12.19
CA SER A 162 11.85 -13.79 12.37
C SER A 162 13.13 -13.00 12.65
N VAL A 163 13.15 -11.69 12.36
CA VAL A 163 14.30 -10.83 12.69
C VAL A 163 14.23 -10.36 14.14
N ILE A 164 13.07 -10.44 14.81
CA ILE A 164 12.93 -10.17 16.24
C ILE A 164 13.60 -11.32 17.02
N PRO A 165 14.53 -11.04 17.95
CA PRO A 165 15.19 -12.09 18.72
C PRO A 165 14.16 -12.81 19.62
N SER A 166 13.66 -13.94 19.14
CA SER A 166 12.90 -14.92 19.90
C SER A 166 13.79 -16.15 20.18
N GLN A 167 13.49 -16.88 21.25
CA GLN A 167 14.30 -18.03 21.69
C GLN A 167 14.25 -19.24 20.73
N GLU A 168 13.40 -19.20 19.71
CA GLU A 168 13.33 -20.19 18.64
C GLU A 168 13.80 -19.54 17.35
N GLY A 169 15.04 -19.85 16.96
CA GLY A 169 15.71 -19.21 15.82
C GLY A 169 14.92 -19.34 14.52
N GLY A 170 14.44 -18.22 14.01
CA GLY A 170 14.11 -18.09 12.59
C GLY A 170 15.41 -18.19 11.78
N SER A 171 15.43 -19.03 10.75
CA SER A 171 16.61 -19.15 9.89
C SER A 171 16.79 -17.85 9.11
N THR A 172 17.97 -17.25 9.15
CA THR A 172 18.34 -16.09 8.32
C THR A 172 18.13 -16.38 6.82
N GLN A 173 18.21 -17.67 6.43
CA GLN A 173 17.91 -18.15 5.07
C GLN A 173 16.42 -18.02 4.71
N ASP A 174 15.52 -18.23 5.67
CA ASP A 174 14.07 -18.10 5.43
C ASP A 174 13.71 -16.64 5.16
N VAL A 175 14.32 -15.70 5.89
CA VAL A 175 14.12 -14.26 5.69
C VAL A 175 14.58 -13.82 4.30
N MET A 176 15.76 -14.25 3.85
CA MET A 176 16.23 -13.97 2.49
C MET A 176 15.29 -14.56 1.43
N THR A 177 14.80 -15.78 1.67
CA THR A 177 13.88 -16.47 0.77
C THR A 177 12.57 -15.71 0.64
N TRP A 178 11.95 -15.31 1.76
CA TRP A 178 10.70 -14.56 1.76
C TRP A 178 10.84 -13.17 1.14
N LEU A 179 11.95 -12.46 1.38
CA LEU A 179 12.22 -11.18 0.71
C LEU A 179 12.44 -11.33 -0.79
N SER A 180 13.14 -12.40 -1.22
CA SER A 180 13.36 -12.69 -2.64
C SER A 180 12.07 -13.11 -3.34
N ALA A 181 11.20 -13.85 -2.63
CA ALA A 181 9.86 -14.19 -3.10
C ALA A 181 9.03 -12.90 -3.28
N ALA A 182 9.02 -12.00 -2.28
CA ALA A 182 8.29 -10.74 -2.38
C ALA A 182 8.74 -9.84 -3.54
N LEU A 183 10.05 -9.84 -3.88
CA LEU A 183 10.56 -9.21 -5.10
C LEU A 183 9.97 -9.84 -6.36
N THR A 184 10.03 -11.18 -6.45
CA THR A 184 9.55 -11.94 -7.60
C THR A 184 8.05 -11.77 -7.80
N TYR A 185 7.26 -11.73 -6.73
CA TYR A 185 5.82 -11.51 -6.78
C TYR A 185 5.47 -10.14 -7.34
N HIS A 186 6.22 -9.10 -6.96
CA HIS A 186 6.05 -7.78 -7.55
C HIS A 186 6.34 -7.80 -9.06
N ASP A 187 7.48 -8.36 -9.47
CA ASP A 187 7.85 -8.45 -10.89
C ASP A 187 6.77 -9.22 -11.68
N THR A 188 6.33 -10.37 -11.16
CA THR A 188 5.25 -11.19 -11.76
C THR A 188 3.93 -10.44 -11.87
N CYS A 189 3.54 -9.65 -10.85
CA CYS A 189 2.34 -8.81 -10.96
C CYS A 189 2.49 -7.81 -12.12
N THR A 190 3.63 -7.13 -12.21
CA THR A 190 3.84 -6.15 -13.29
C THR A 190 3.86 -6.78 -14.68
N GLU A 191 4.47 -7.96 -14.80
CA GLU A 191 4.50 -8.78 -16.02
C GLU A 191 3.10 -9.27 -16.43
N GLY A 192 2.20 -9.52 -15.46
CA GLY A 192 0.81 -9.92 -15.73
C GLY A 192 0.04 -8.91 -16.58
N PHE A 193 0.45 -7.64 -16.59
CA PHE A 193 -0.14 -6.59 -17.42
C PHE A 193 0.58 -6.36 -18.76
N GLU A 194 1.60 -7.15 -19.11
CA GLU A 194 2.28 -7.03 -20.40
C GLU A 194 1.34 -7.29 -21.58
N GLY A 195 1.49 -6.47 -22.62
CA GLY A 195 0.63 -6.51 -23.80
C GLY A 195 -0.82 -6.07 -23.53
N VAL A 196 -1.09 -5.49 -22.36
CA VAL A 196 -2.37 -4.89 -21.99
C VAL A 196 -2.19 -3.37 -21.85
N SER A 197 -3.19 -2.60 -22.27
CA SER A 197 -3.19 -1.13 -22.16
C SER A 197 -4.49 -0.64 -21.57
N GLY A 198 -4.44 0.44 -20.80
CA GLY A 198 -5.62 1.07 -20.23
C GLY A 198 -5.39 1.61 -18.83
N THR A 199 -6.37 2.38 -18.35
CA THR A 199 -6.29 3.13 -17.10
C THR A 199 -6.10 2.24 -15.87
N VAL A 200 -6.53 0.98 -15.91
CA VAL A 200 -6.33 0.05 -14.79
C VAL A 200 -4.85 -0.33 -14.66
N ARG A 201 -4.18 -0.67 -15.78
CA ARG A 201 -2.74 -0.93 -15.76
C ARG A 201 -1.99 0.25 -15.19
N ASP A 202 -2.26 1.46 -15.71
CA ASP A 202 -1.56 2.67 -15.30
C ASP A 202 -1.75 2.94 -13.80
N GLN A 203 -2.97 2.74 -13.28
CA GLN A 203 -3.26 2.87 -11.85
C GLN A 203 -2.56 1.81 -11.00
N VAL A 204 -2.49 0.56 -11.46
CA VAL A 204 -1.77 -0.50 -10.74
C VAL A 204 -0.28 -0.18 -10.73
N THR A 205 0.34 0.07 -11.88
CA THR A 205 1.76 0.44 -11.98
C THR A 205 2.12 1.63 -11.10
N ASP A 206 1.29 2.67 -11.05
CA ASP A 206 1.52 3.83 -10.19
C ASP A 206 1.46 3.47 -8.69
N LYS A 207 0.51 2.64 -8.26
CA LYS A 207 0.37 2.19 -6.87
C LYS A 207 1.49 1.26 -6.42
N LEU A 208 2.09 0.53 -7.35
CA LEU A 208 3.19 -0.40 -7.09
C LEU A 208 4.57 0.26 -7.23
N LYS A 209 4.60 1.55 -7.52
CA LYS A 209 5.83 2.29 -7.71
C LYS A 209 6.75 2.16 -6.51
N ASP A 210 8.04 2.00 -6.81
CA ASP A 210 9.16 1.89 -5.88
C ASP A 210 9.12 0.61 -4.99
N LEU A 211 8.09 -0.24 -5.05
CA LEU A 211 7.97 -1.40 -4.16
C LEU A 211 9.12 -2.42 -4.34
N SER A 212 9.44 -2.80 -5.59
CA SER A 212 10.59 -3.68 -5.86
C SER A 212 11.90 -3.08 -5.35
N GLU A 213 12.09 -1.77 -5.54
CA GLU A 213 13.27 -1.07 -5.05
C GLU A 213 13.34 -1.05 -3.51
N LEU A 214 12.20 -0.91 -2.82
CA LEU A 214 12.11 -0.99 -1.37
C LEU A 214 12.44 -2.39 -0.84
N VAL A 215 11.88 -3.46 -1.40
CA VAL A 215 12.24 -4.83 -0.99
C VAL A 215 13.70 -5.12 -1.29
N SER A 216 14.23 -4.64 -2.44
CA SER A 216 15.64 -4.82 -2.81
C SER A 216 16.57 -4.14 -1.81
N ASN A 217 16.22 -2.92 -1.37
CA ASN A 217 16.95 -2.23 -0.31
C ASN A 217 16.84 -2.98 1.02
N CYS A 218 15.65 -3.46 1.39
CA CYS A 218 15.44 -4.23 2.62
C CYS A 218 16.27 -5.52 2.66
N LEU A 219 16.29 -6.26 1.55
CA LEU A 219 17.14 -7.43 1.35
C LEU A 219 18.62 -7.09 1.50
N SER A 220 19.07 -6.01 0.87
CA SER A 220 20.47 -5.57 0.94
C SER A 220 20.88 -5.18 2.37
N ILE A 221 20.00 -4.49 3.10
CA ILE A 221 20.21 -4.10 4.49
C ILE A 221 20.30 -5.34 5.38
N PHE A 222 19.36 -6.28 5.22
CA PHE A 222 19.32 -7.51 5.99
C PHE A 222 20.57 -8.38 5.72
N ALA A 223 20.89 -8.63 4.45
CA ALA A 223 22.07 -9.39 4.05
C ALA A 223 23.38 -8.77 4.54
N ALA A 224 23.44 -7.45 4.66
CA ALA A 224 24.60 -6.75 5.22
C ALA A 224 24.67 -6.73 6.75
N SER A 225 23.59 -7.14 7.43
CA SER A 225 23.49 -7.23 8.90
C SER A 225 23.70 -8.65 9.43
N GLY A 226 23.35 -9.67 8.63
CA GLY A 226 23.69 -11.07 8.91
C GLY A 226 25.16 -11.33 8.65
N GLY A 227 25.93 -11.57 9.71
CA GLY A 227 27.36 -11.89 9.61
C GLY A 227 27.58 -13.21 8.88
N ASP A 228 28.50 -13.21 7.92
CA ASP A 228 29.23 -14.33 7.28
C ASP A 228 28.50 -15.59 6.78
N ASP A 229 27.18 -15.75 6.99
CA ASP A 229 26.40 -16.93 6.53
C ASP A 229 26.23 -17.00 5.00
N PHE A 230 26.64 -15.96 4.27
CA PHE A 230 26.43 -15.80 2.83
C PHE A 230 27.71 -15.52 2.03
N ALA A 231 28.89 -15.92 2.53
CA ALA A 231 30.15 -15.80 1.78
C ALA A 231 30.13 -16.49 0.38
N GLY A 232 29.11 -17.33 0.09
CA GLY A 232 28.93 -18.04 -1.18
C GLY A 232 27.76 -17.60 -2.07
N VAL A 233 26.94 -16.61 -1.69
CA VAL A 233 25.89 -16.09 -2.60
C VAL A 233 26.41 -14.85 -3.31
N PRO A 234 26.49 -14.84 -4.65
CA PRO A 234 27.06 -13.73 -5.40
C PRO A 234 26.09 -12.55 -5.42
N ILE A 235 26.10 -11.76 -4.35
CA ILE A 235 25.55 -10.41 -4.37
C ILE A 235 26.54 -9.57 -5.16
N GLN A 236 26.25 -9.37 -6.45
CA GLN A 236 27.03 -8.53 -7.35
C GLN A 236 27.14 -7.12 -6.78
N ASN A 237 28.27 -6.86 -6.09
CA ASN A 237 28.92 -5.57 -5.81
C ASN A 237 29.98 -5.66 -4.70
N ARG A 238 30.39 -6.86 -4.27
CA ARG A 238 31.66 -6.99 -3.54
C ARG A 238 32.80 -6.97 -4.55
N ARG A 239 33.43 -5.80 -4.71
CA ARG A 239 34.68 -5.59 -5.44
C ARG A 239 35.74 -6.59 -4.95
N LEU A 240 35.83 -7.74 -5.62
CA LEU A 240 36.84 -8.76 -5.39
C LEU A 240 38.12 -8.36 -6.11
N LEU A 241 39.13 -7.94 -5.35
CA LEU A 241 40.52 -8.02 -5.77
C LEU A 241 41.13 -9.26 -5.13
N SER A 242 41.65 -10.15 -5.99
CA SER A 242 42.58 -11.28 -5.73
C SER A 242 42.08 -12.37 -4.76
N SER A 243 42.09 -13.66 -5.08
CA SER A 243 42.94 -14.42 -5.98
C SER A 243 42.19 -15.61 -6.58
N ASP A 244 42.67 -16.04 -7.74
CA ASP A 244 42.29 -17.26 -8.45
C ASP A 244 42.30 -18.50 -7.51
N ASP A 245 41.14 -19.14 -7.31
CA ASP A 245 40.95 -20.60 -7.46
C ASP A 245 39.46 -20.97 -7.30
N ASP A 246 39.04 -22.02 -8.01
CA ASP A 246 37.79 -22.79 -7.86
C ASP A 246 36.45 -22.19 -8.30
N LEU A 247 36.34 -21.96 -9.61
CA LEU A 247 35.07 -22.10 -10.35
C LEU A 247 34.81 -23.57 -10.71
N SER A 248 34.51 -24.43 -9.72
CA SER A 248 33.84 -25.72 -9.95
C SER A 248 33.37 -26.38 -8.66
N GLY A 249 32.07 -26.64 -8.55
CA GLY A 249 31.51 -27.65 -7.64
C GLY A 249 30.76 -27.10 -6.44
N GLU A 250 29.43 -27.15 -6.52
CA GLU A 250 28.55 -27.27 -5.36
C GLU A 250 29.20 -28.25 -4.37
N SER A 251 29.63 -27.77 -3.19
CA SER A 251 30.35 -28.61 -2.23
C SER A 251 29.39 -29.56 -1.54
N ILE A 252 29.08 -30.63 -2.26
CA ILE A 252 28.41 -31.85 -1.81
C ILE A 252 29.14 -32.39 -0.57
N ASP A 253 28.42 -32.74 0.48
CA ASP A 253 28.99 -33.39 1.67
C ASP A 253 29.41 -34.85 1.39
N GLU A 254 30.04 -35.53 2.37
CA GLU A 254 30.40 -36.95 2.22
C GLU A 254 29.19 -37.88 1.96
N GLU A 255 27.96 -37.38 2.15
CA GLU A 255 26.69 -38.11 1.99
C GLU A 255 25.94 -37.78 0.69
N ASN A 256 26.57 -37.05 -0.23
CA ASN A 256 26.01 -36.70 -1.53
C ASN A 256 24.82 -35.71 -1.51
N PHE A 257 24.65 -34.91 -0.45
CA PHE A 257 23.58 -33.93 -0.29
C PHE A 257 24.09 -32.47 -0.27
N PRO A 258 23.28 -31.49 -0.73
CA PRO A 258 23.62 -30.08 -0.61
C PRO A 258 23.71 -29.59 0.84
N LYS A 259 24.58 -28.63 1.12
CA LYS A 259 24.77 -28.04 2.47
C LYS A 259 23.51 -27.37 3.05
N TRP A 260 22.65 -26.82 2.20
CA TRP A 260 21.39 -26.18 2.62
C TRP A 260 20.34 -27.18 3.12
N LEU A 261 20.49 -28.46 2.79
CA LEU A 261 19.59 -29.50 3.26
C LEU A 261 19.96 -29.90 4.70
N GLY A 262 19.03 -29.77 5.63
CA GLY A 262 19.26 -30.13 7.04
C GLY A 262 19.43 -31.64 7.27
N ARG A 263 19.94 -32.02 8.45
CA ARG A 263 20.20 -33.43 8.80
C ARG A 263 18.92 -34.28 8.80
N LYS A 264 17.81 -33.75 9.33
CA LYS A 264 16.53 -34.48 9.41
C LYS A 264 15.99 -34.81 8.02
N GLU A 265 16.23 -33.91 7.08
CA GLU A 265 15.84 -34.03 5.69
C GLU A 265 16.66 -35.06 4.95
N ARG A 266 17.98 -35.04 5.14
CA ARG A 266 18.89 -36.07 4.60
C ARG A 266 18.54 -37.45 5.12
N GLU A 267 18.25 -37.56 6.42
CA GLU A 267 17.80 -38.80 7.05
C GLU A 267 16.48 -39.29 6.44
N LEU A 268 15.49 -38.40 6.25
CA LEU A 268 14.22 -38.74 5.62
C LEU A 268 14.39 -39.21 4.17
N LEU A 269 15.25 -38.55 3.38
CA LEU A 269 15.53 -38.92 1.98
C LEU A 269 16.31 -40.23 1.86
N SER A 270 17.13 -40.55 2.86
CA SER A 270 17.90 -41.80 2.90
C SER A 270 17.11 -42.98 3.46
N THR A 271 15.97 -42.72 4.12
CA THR A 271 15.12 -43.74 4.71
C THR A 271 14.25 -44.41 3.64
N PRO A 272 14.22 -45.76 3.56
CA PRO A 272 13.33 -46.44 2.63
C PRO A 272 11.87 -46.14 2.95
N ALA A 273 11.05 -45.94 1.91
CA ALA A 273 9.67 -45.46 2.07
C ALA A 273 8.78 -46.33 2.97
N SER A 274 9.10 -47.62 3.15
CA SER A 274 8.40 -48.53 4.06
C SER A 274 8.59 -48.21 5.55
N ALA A 275 9.68 -47.50 5.90
CA ALA A 275 9.99 -47.11 7.27
C ALA A 275 9.53 -45.67 7.60
N ILE A 276 9.05 -44.92 6.60
CA ILE A 276 8.57 -43.55 6.78
C ILE A 276 7.13 -43.58 7.31
N GLN A 277 6.90 -42.94 8.45
CA GLN A 277 5.54 -42.75 8.98
C GLN A 277 4.84 -41.63 8.19
N ALA A 278 3.90 -42.01 7.33
CA ALA A 278 3.10 -41.05 6.56
C ALA A 278 1.92 -40.50 7.37
N ASP A 279 1.65 -39.21 7.22
CA ASP A 279 0.42 -38.58 7.74
C ASP A 279 -0.80 -39.00 6.89
N VAL A 280 -0.62 -39.08 5.58
CA VAL A 280 -1.69 -39.43 4.61
C VAL A 280 -1.14 -40.37 3.55
N ILE A 281 -1.89 -41.43 3.26
CA ILE A 281 -1.59 -42.37 2.18
C ILE A 281 -2.58 -42.16 1.03
N VAL A 282 -2.06 -41.87 -0.17
CA VAL A 282 -2.83 -41.76 -1.40
C VAL A 282 -2.85 -43.11 -2.11
N SER A 283 -4.05 -43.66 -2.34
CA SER A 283 -4.24 -44.91 -3.07
C SER A 283 -5.48 -44.84 -3.95
N LYS A 284 -5.29 -45.00 -5.26
CA LYS A 284 -6.38 -45.02 -6.25
C LYS A 284 -7.37 -46.18 -5.99
N ASP A 285 -6.85 -47.32 -5.53
CA ASP A 285 -7.62 -48.53 -5.20
C ASP A 285 -8.43 -48.40 -3.90
N GLY A 286 -8.30 -47.29 -3.17
CA GLY A 286 -9.01 -47.03 -1.92
C GLY A 286 -8.47 -47.77 -0.70
N LYS A 287 -7.27 -48.36 -0.78
CA LYS A 287 -6.58 -49.00 0.35
C LYS A 287 -5.85 -47.99 1.26
N GLY A 288 -5.74 -46.74 0.83
CA GLY A 288 -5.09 -45.64 1.55
C GLY A 288 -6.08 -44.71 2.25
N THR A 289 -5.56 -43.69 2.91
CA THR A 289 -6.33 -42.64 3.59
C THR A 289 -7.19 -41.81 2.64
N VAL A 290 -6.70 -41.58 1.42
CA VAL A 290 -7.38 -40.77 0.38
C VAL A 290 -7.18 -41.36 -1.01
N LYS A 291 -8.08 -41.02 -1.94
CA LYS A 291 -8.01 -41.53 -3.32
C LYS A 291 -7.20 -40.65 -4.27
N THR A 292 -7.13 -39.35 -3.98
CA THR A 292 -6.51 -38.36 -4.86
C THR A 292 -5.44 -37.56 -4.14
N ILE A 293 -4.45 -37.09 -4.90
CA ILE A 293 -3.39 -36.21 -4.37
C ILE A 293 -4.01 -34.89 -3.90
N SER A 294 -5.00 -34.36 -4.62
CA SER A 294 -5.70 -33.12 -4.24
C SER A 294 -6.37 -33.22 -2.87
N GLU A 295 -6.94 -34.37 -2.52
CA GLU A 295 -7.52 -34.60 -1.18
C GLU A 295 -6.43 -34.68 -0.11
N ALA A 296 -5.27 -35.27 -0.41
CA ALA A 296 -4.14 -35.28 0.52
C ALA A 296 -3.61 -33.88 0.80
N ILE A 297 -3.46 -33.05 -0.25
CA ILE A 297 -3.00 -31.66 -0.12
C ILE A 297 -3.98 -30.86 0.74
N LYS A 298 -5.29 -31.03 0.55
CA LYS A 298 -6.32 -30.36 1.37
C LYS A 298 -6.31 -30.76 2.86
N LYS A 299 -5.73 -31.92 3.20
CA LYS A 299 -5.57 -32.36 4.60
C LYS A 299 -4.29 -31.84 5.24
N ALA A 300 -3.37 -31.29 4.44
CA ALA A 300 -2.15 -30.69 4.99
C ALA A 300 -2.52 -29.40 5.73
N PRO A 301 -2.09 -29.25 7.00
CA PRO A 301 -2.34 -28.02 7.75
C PRO A 301 -1.59 -26.84 7.13
N GLU A 302 -2.29 -25.71 6.95
CA GLU A 302 -1.68 -24.45 6.55
C GLU A 302 -0.71 -23.94 7.62
N HIS A 303 0.42 -23.38 7.18
CA HIS A 303 1.46 -22.78 8.05
C HIS A 303 1.95 -23.68 9.19
N SER A 304 2.04 -24.99 8.94
CA SER A 304 2.51 -25.93 9.95
C SER A 304 4.03 -25.85 10.15
N ASN A 305 4.45 -25.81 11.42
CA ASN A 305 5.87 -25.90 11.80
C ASN A 305 6.43 -27.34 11.74
N ARG A 306 5.57 -28.34 11.41
CA ARG A 306 5.99 -29.73 11.20
C ARG A 306 5.84 -30.10 9.73
N ARG A 307 6.71 -31.00 9.27
CA ARG A 307 6.56 -31.64 7.96
C ARG A 307 5.27 -32.46 7.94
N PHE A 308 4.53 -32.35 6.84
CA PHE A 308 3.38 -33.18 6.53
C PHE A 308 3.78 -34.18 5.44
N ILE A 309 3.77 -35.47 5.77
CA ILE A 309 4.30 -36.52 4.90
C ILE A 309 3.15 -37.18 4.15
N ILE A 310 3.08 -36.95 2.83
CA ILE A 310 2.13 -37.60 1.93
C ILE A 310 2.83 -38.77 1.23
N TYR A 311 2.36 -39.99 1.47
CA TYR A 311 2.84 -41.18 0.77
C TYR A 311 1.93 -41.52 -0.40
N VAL A 312 2.45 -41.47 -1.63
CA VAL A 312 1.69 -41.81 -2.84
C VAL A 312 2.01 -43.23 -3.25
N MET A 313 1.02 -44.13 -3.16
CA MET A 313 1.18 -45.50 -3.64
C MET A 313 1.30 -45.51 -5.16
N ALA A 314 2.13 -46.41 -5.69
CA ALA A 314 2.24 -46.63 -7.13
C ALA A 314 0.85 -46.93 -7.72
N GLY A 315 0.43 -46.12 -8.69
CA GLY A 315 -0.77 -46.41 -9.48
C GLY A 315 -0.48 -47.55 -10.46
N ARG A 316 -1.35 -48.56 -10.51
CA ARG A 316 -1.50 -49.39 -11.70
C ARG A 316 -2.58 -48.81 -12.61
#